data_AF-A0A954KIS6-F1
#
_entry.id   AF-A0A954KIS6-F1
#
_cell.length_a   1.000
_cell.length_b   1.000
_cell.length_c   1.000
_cell.angle_alpha   90.00
_cell.angle_beta   90.00
_cell.angle_gamma   90.00
#
_symmetry.space_group_name_H-M   'P 1'
#
loop_
_entity.id
_entity.type
_entity.pdbx_description
1 polymer ?
#
loop_
_entity_poly.entity_id
_entity_poly.type
_entity_poly.pdbx_seq_one_letter_code
_entity_poly.pdbx_strand_id
1 'polypeptide(L)'
;MAKEFRIPVVDLFAGPGGLGEGFSAFDDPGYRPFKIGISIEKDAFAHQTLRLRSFYRQFPKGETPSAYYDVLREEGGWLRLPDQFTDDPGLRKAWESANREAMLAELGPASHDTIRERISDALGRKKTRGPWVLIGGPPCQAYSLVGRSRNKGIKDYTIESDARSKLYEEYLRIIAEHRPTIFVMENVTGMLSATVEKKKIFETILSDLHCPAGKDSNLRYR
;
A
#
# COMPACT_ATOMS: atom_id res chain seq x y z
N MET A 1 11.19 8.78 28.92
CA MET A 1 11.90 7.95 27.94
C MET A 1 11.86 8.66 26.59
N ALA A 2 12.98 8.75 25.88
CA ALA A 2 12.97 9.31 24.52
C ALA A 2 12.04 8.45 23.65
N LYS A 3 11.16 9.09 22.88
CA LYS A 3 10.24 8.39 21.99
C LYS A 3 11.08 7.73 20.89
N GLU A 4 11.26 6.41 20.95
CA GLU A 4 12.05 5.69 19.94
C GLU A 4 11.48 5.96 18.54
N PHE A 5 12.38 6.33 17.62
CA PHE A 5 12.03 6.75 16.27
C PHE A 5 11.57 5.56 15.45
N ARG A 6 10.28 5.47 15.10
CA ARG A 6 9.77 4.43 14.19
C ARG A 6 9.82 4.90 12.74
N ILE A 7 10.33 4.03 11.86
CA ILE A 7 10.39 4.17 10.41
C ILE A 7 8.97 4.06 9.84
N PRO A 8 8.43 5.11 9.20
CA PRO A 8 7.12 5.05 8.56
C PRO A 8 7.11 4.11 7.35
N VAL A 9 6.01 3.39 7.17
CA VAL A 9 5.73 2.55 6.00
C VAL A 9 4.48 3.07 5.30
N VAL A 10 4.57 3.24 3.98
CA VAL A 10 3.45 3.59 3.09
C VAL A 10 3.16 2.37 2.23
N ASP A 11 1.94 1.86 2.27
CA ASP A 11 1.53 0.63 1.58
C ASP A 11 0.52 0.95 0.46
N LEU A 12 0.95 0.85 -0.79
CA LEU A 12 0.11 1.10 -1.97
C LEU A 12 -0.38 -0.22 -2.55
N PHE A 13 -1.61 -0.26 -3.06
CA PHE A 13 -2.21 -1.50 -3.56
C PHE A 13 -2.18 -2.59 -2.46
N ALA A 14 -2.53 -2.18 -1.24
CA ALA A 14 -2.23 -2.93 -0.03
C ALA A 14 -2.96 -4.29 0.05
N GLY A 15 -4.05 -4.46 -0.71
CA GLY A 15 -4.92 -5.61 -0.60
C GLY A 15 -5.37 -5.79 0.86
N PRO A 16 -5.39 -7.02 1.40
CA PRO A 16 -5.69 -7.26 2.81
C PRO A 16 -4.51 -6.99 3.77
N GLY A 17 -3.38 -6.44 3.29
CA GLY A 17 -2.27 -5.95 4.12
C GLY A 17 -1.11 -6.91 4.35
N GLY A 18 -0.96 -7.97 3.56
CA GLY A 18 0.06 -9.00 3.80
C GLY A 18 1.50 -8.45 3.89
N LEU A 19 1.88 -7.55 2.98
CA LEU A 19 3.22 -6.96 2.95
C LEU A 19 3.44 -6.00 4.14
N GLY A 20 2.48 -5.12 4.42
CA GLY A 20 2.53 -4.21 5.57
C GLY A 20 2.61 -4.94 6.92
N GLU A 21 1.93 -6.08 7.06
CA GLU A 21 2.02 -6.91 8.26
C GLU A 21 3.39 -7.54 8.42
N GLY A 22 4.05 -7.95 7.32
CA GLY A 22 5.43 -8.43 7.37
C GLY A 22 6.38 -7.40 7.99
N PHE A 23 6.27 -6.13 7.59
CA PHE A 23 7.04 -5.04 8.19
C PHE A 23 6.64 -4.78 9.65
N SER A 24 5.34 -4.73 9.95
CA SER A 24 4.84 -4.41 11.30
C SER A 24 5.09 -5.52 12.33
N ALA A 25 5.26 -6.76 11.87
CA ALA A 25 5.57 -7.91 12.70
C ALA A 25 7.06 -8.04 13.03
N PHE A 26 7.95 -7.32 12.34
CA PHE A 26 9.38 -7.32 12.64
C PHE A 26 9.61 -6.78 14.05
N ASP A 27 10.27 -7.59 14.87
CA ASP A 27 10.58 -7.31 16.26
C ASP A 27 12.09 -7.50 16.44
N ASP A 28 12.77 -6.41 16.77
CA ASP A 28 14.14 -6.41 17.27
C ASP A 28 14.02 -6.33 18.80
N PRO A 29 14.51 -7.30 19.58
CA PRO A 29 14.00 -7.64 20.93
C PRO A 29 13.38 -6.49 21.74
N GLY A 30 12.03 -6.41 21.72
CA GLY A 30 11.25 -5.42 22.46
C GLY A 30 10.99 -4.09 21.74
N TYR A 31 11.49 -3.94 20.51
CA TYR A 31 11.42 -2.77 19.67
C TYR A 31 10.89 -3.12 18.28
N ARG A 32 9.82 -2.43 17.87
CA ARG A 32 9.23 -2.53 16.52
C ARG A 32 9.57 -1.29 15.72
N PRO A 33 10.62 -1.32 14.87
CA PRO A 33 11.09 -0.15 14.16
C PRO A 33 10.11 0.35 13.11
N PHE A 34 9.31 -0.53 12.50
CA PHE A 34 8.40 -0.13 11.44
C PHE A 34 7.01 0.23 11.97
N LYS A 35 6.45 1.30 11.42
CA LYS A 35 5.07 1.70 11.68
C LYS A 35 4.38 2.05 10.37
N ILE A 36 3.30 1.35 10.04
CA ILE A 36 2.45 1.73 8.92
C ILE A 36 1.84 3.10 9.20
N GLY A 37 2.11 4.04 8.31
CA GLY A 37 1.52 5.38 8.33
C GLY A 37 0.22 5.43 7.53
N ILE A 38 0.20 4.77 6.37
CA ILE A 38 -0.98 4.67 5.52
C ILE A 38 -0.94 3.41 4.66
N SER A 39 -2.10 2.79 4.47
CA SER A 39 -2.37 1.73 3.49
C SER A 39 -3.49 2.19 2.55
N ILE A 40 -3.30 2.05 1.25
CA ILE A 40 -4.26 2.49 0.22
C ILE A 40 -4.73 1.27 -0.57
N GLU A 41 -6.03 1.05 -0.58
CA GLU A 41 -6.67 -0.08 -1.26
C GLU A 41 -8.01 0.37 -1.84
N LYS A 42 -8.39 -0.16 -3.01
CA LYS A 42 -9.65 0.18 -3.69
C LYS A 42 -10.78 -0.81 -3.42
N ASP A 43 -10.45 -2.06 -3.14
CA ASP A 43 -11.41 -3.10 -2.79
C ASP A 43 -11.93 -2.89 -1.36
N ALA A 44 -13.25 -2.78 -1.23
CA ALA A 44 -13.88 -2.46 0.03
C ALA A 44 -13.66 -3.56 1.09
N PHE A 45 -13.62 -4.84 0.71
CA PHE A 45 -13.45 -5.95 1.66
C PHE A 45 -12.01 -6.06 2.15
N ALA A 46 -11.05 -5.90 1.24
CA ALA A 46 -9.64 -5.79 1.56
C ALA A 46 -9.37 -4.59 2.47
N HIS A 47 -9.99 -3.44 2.19
CA HIS A 47 -9.94 -2.26 3.05
C HIS A 47 -10.51 -2.50 4.45
N GLN A 48 -11.67 -3.19 4.59
CA GLN A 48 -12.17 -3.57 5.92
C GLN A 48 -11.18 -4.45 6.69
N THR A 49 -10.50 -5.36 5.99
CA THR A 49 -9.45 -6.19 6.59
C THR A 49 -8.29 -5.33 7.08
N LEU A 50 -7.84 -4.34 6.29
CA LEU A 50 -6.80 -3.40 6.70
C LEU A 50 -7.19 -2.60 7.96
N ARG A 51 -8.44 -2.12 8.04
CA ARG A 51 -8.94 -1.40 9.22
C ARG A 51 -8.90 -2.28 10.47
N LEU A 52 -9.41 -3.51 10.39
CA LEU A 52 -9.40 -4.44 11.52
C LEU A 52 -7.97 -4.80 11.96
N ARG A 53 -7.05 -4.97 11.00
CA ARG A 53 -5.62 -5.19 11.27
C ARG A 53 -4.95 -4.00 11.94
N SER A 54 -5.18 -2.78 11.44
CA SER A 54 -4.67 -1.57 12.08
C SER A 54 -5.24 -1.37 13.47
N PHE A 55 -6.54 -1.64 13.65
CA PHE A 55 -7.20 -1.61 14.96
C PHE A 55 -6.54 -2.58 15.94
N TYR A 56 -6.35 -3.84 15.53
CA TYR A 56 -5.65 -4.85 16.32
C TYR A 56 -4.27 -4.37 16.78
N ARG A 57 -3.50 -3.72 15.87
CA ARG A 57 -2.17 -3.16 16.17
C ARG A 57 -2.17 -1.93 17.09
N GLN A 58 -3.32 -1.32 17.39
CA GLN A 58 -3.38 -0.21 18.35
C GLN A 58 -3.14 -0.66 19.79
N PHE A 59 -3.25 -1.97 20.07
CA PHE A 59 -3.13 -2.55 21.39
C PHE A 59 -1.81 -3.33 21.54
N PRO A 60 -1.21 -3.38 22.75
CA PRO A 60 -0.08 -4.27 23.01
C PRO A 60 -0.42 -5.73 22.73
N LYS A 61 0.62 -6.53 22.45
CA LYS A 61 0.44 -7.96 22.18
C LYS A 61 -0.17 -8.64 23.40
N GLY A 62 -1.32 -9.30 23.20
CA GLY A 62 -2.05 -9.98 24.27
C GLY A 62 -3.05 -9.09 25.02
N GLU A 63 -3.12 -7.79 24.69
CA GLU A 63 -4.02 -6.81 25.31
C GLU A 63 -5.12 -6.33 24.35
N THR A 64 -5.34 -7.04 23.25
CA THR A 64 -6.43 -6.72 22.31
C THR A 64 -7.80 -6.92 23.00
N PRO A 65 -8.70 -5.91 22.95
CA PRO A 65 -10.02 -5.99 23.58
C PRO A 65 -10.90 -7.12 23.02
N SER A 66 -11.75 -7.70 23.87
CA SER A 66 -12.70 -8.75 23.47
C SER A 66 -13.60 -8.33 22.31
N ALA A 67 -13.98 -7.04 22.27
CA ALA A 67 -14.79 -6.46 21.21
C ALA A 67 -14.25 -6.74 19.80
N TYR A 68 -12.91 -6.80 19.62
CA TYR A 68 -12.31 -7.21 18.36
C TYR A 68 -12.69 -8.64 17.98
N TYR A 69 -12.61 -9.56 18.94
CA TYR A 69 -12.93 -10.97 18.73
C TYR A 69 -14.43 -11.21 18.60
N ASP A 70 -15.27 -10.37 19.22
CA ASP A 70 -16.73 -10.41 19.06
C ASP A 70 -17.12 -10.16 17.60
N VAL A 71 -16.53 -9.13 16.97
CA VAL A 71 -16.72 -8.84 15.53
C VAL A 71 -16.40 -10.05 14.65
N LEU A 72 -15.34 -10.81 14.98
CA LEU A 72 -14.89 -11.96 14.19
C LEU A 72 -15.74 -13.22 14.41
N ARG A 73 -16.35 -13.37 15.59
CA ARG A 73 -17.17 -14.53 15.95
C ARG A 73 -18.61 -14.38 15.49
N GLU A 74 -19.11 -13.16 15.42
CA GLU A 74 -20.49 -12.88 15.03
C GLU A 74 -20.67 -12.95 13.51
N GLU A 75 -21.68 -13.71 13.07
CA GLU A 75 -22.08 -13.70 11.67
C GLU A 75 -22.52 -12.28 11.26
N GLY A 76 -21.84 -11.74 10.24
CA GLY A 76 -22.05 -10.35 9.81
C GLY A 76 -21.55 -9.29 10.80
N GLY A 77 -20.73 -9.64 11.80
CA GLY A 77 -20.16 -8.67 12.75
C GLY A 77 -19.41 -7.52 12.07
N TRP A 78 -18.72 -7.79 10.95
CA TRP A 78 -18.06 -6.76 10.14
C TRP A 78 -19.01 -5.74 9.50
N LEU A 79 -20.30 -6.08 9.28
CA LEU A 79 -21.29 -5.14 8.75
C LEU A 79 -21.70 -4.10 9.78
N ARG A 80 -21.47 -4.37 11.08
CA ARG A 80 -21.80 -3.48 12.19
C ARG A 80 -20.62 -2.61 12.64
N LEU A 81 -19.52 -2.60 11.89
CA LEU A 81 -18.42 -1.66 12.10
C LEU A 81 -18.85 -0.28 11.58
N PRO A 82 -18.69 0.82 12.35
CA PRO A 82 -17.93 0.92 13.58
C PRO A 82 -18.74 0.81 14.86
N ASP A 83 -20.07 0.64 14.80
CA ASP A 83 -20.99 0.80 15.92
C ASP A 83 -20.49 0.09 17.20
N GLN A 84 -19.92 -1.11 17.03
CA GLN A 84 -19.36 -1.95 18.11
C GLN A 84 -18.14 -1.35 18.86
N PHE A 85 -17.46 -0.35 18.29
CA PHE A 85 -16.28 0.32 18.88
C PHE A 85 -16.55 1.75 19.33
N THR A 86 -17.78 2.26 19.17
CA THR A 86 -18.05 3.69 19.37
C THR A 86 -18.38 4.08 20.81
N ASP A 87 -18.90 3.16 21.63
CA ASP A 87 -19.31 3.45 23.00
C ASP A 87 -18.12 3.66 23.96
N ASP A 88 -17.08 2.85 23.84
CA ASP A 88 -15.86 2.99 24.64
C ASP A 88 -14.91 4.05 24.02
N PRO A 89 -14.48 5.08 24.77
CA PRO A 89 -13.59 6.12 24.25
C PRO A 89 -12.23 5.62 23.77
N GLY A 90 -11.68 4.56 24.39
CA GLY A 90 -10.42 3.95 24.01
C GLY A 90 -10.55 3.19 22.68
N LEU A 91 -11.60 2.39 22.52
CA LEU A 91 -11.91 1.68 21.28
C LEU A 91 -12.20 2.67 20.15
N ARG A 92 -12.97 3.73 20.42
CA ARG A 92 -13.26 4.79 19.45
C ARG A 92 -11.99 5.43 18.92
N LYS A 93 -11.07 5.81 19.82
CA LYS A 93 -9.77 6.40 19.45
C LYS A 93 -8.90 5.44 18.64
N ALA A 94 -8.87 4.16 19.02
CA ALA A 94 -8.15 3.13 18.28
C ALA A 94 -8.73 2.96 16.86
N TRP A 95 -10.06 2.96 16.74
CA TRP A 95 -10.75 2.85 15.46
C TRP A 95 -10.55 4.07 14.56
N GLU A 96 -10.58 5.28 15.12
CA GLU A 96 -10.23 6.50 14.39
C GLU A 96 -8.79 6.47 13.85
N SER A 97 -7.86 5.89 14.62
CA SER A 97 -6.48 5.65 14.18
C SER A 97 -6.44 4.70 12.99
N ALA A 98 -7.19 3.60 13.06
CA ALA A 98 -7.33 2.65 11.95
C ALA A 98 -7.95 3.26 10.69
N ASN A 99 -8.93 4.15 10.83
CA ASN A 99 -9.54 4.87 9.69
C ASN A 99 -8.59 5.88 9.04
N ARG A 100 -7.67 6.47 9.81
CA ARG A 100 -6.64 7.35 9.26
C ARG A 100 -5.57 6.58 8.51
N GLU A 101 -5.19 5.40 9.02
CA GLU A 101 -4.19 4.51 8.41
C GLU A 101 -4.72 3.83 7.15
N ALA A 102 -5.92 3.24 7.17
CA ALA A 102 -6.48 2.51 6.03
C ALA A 102 -7.38 3.43 5.16
N MET A 103 -6.92 3.78 3.97
CA MET A 103 -7.63 4.63 3.00
C MET A 103 -8.27 3.78 1.90
N LEU A 104 -9.60 3.92 1.74
CA LEU A 104 -10.31 3.34 0.60
C LEU A 104 -10.20 4.28 -0.59
N ALA A 105 -9.35 3.96 -1.55
CA ALA A 105 -9.18 4.74 -2.78
C ALA A 105 -8.55 3.92 -3.90
N GLU A 106 -8.97 4.20 -5.14
CA GLU A 106 -8.28 3.73 -6.33
C GLU A 106 -7.15 4.69 -6.67
N LEU A 107 -5.93 4.17 -6.85
CA LEU A 107 -4.79 4.95 -7.32
C LEU A 107 -5.02 5.37 -8.78
N GLY A 108 -4.63 6.58 -9.13
CA GLY A 108 -4.64 7.06 -10.51
C GLY A 108 -4.71 8.58 -10.61
N PRO A 109 -4.75 9.14 -11.84
CA PRO A 109 -4.64 10.57 -12.06
C PRO A 109 -5.70 11.41 -11.32
N ALA A 110 -6.91 10.89 -11.17
CA ALA A 110 -8.00 11.60 -10.50
C ALA A 110 -7.85 11.67 -8.97
N SER A 111 -7.16 10.70 -8.35
CA SER A 111 -6.96 10.63 -6.90
C SER A 111 -5.55 11.05 -6.46
N HIS A 112 -4.65 11.28 -7.42
CA HIS A 112 -3.22 11.55 -7.20
C HIS A 112 -2.96 12.61 -6.13
N ASP A 113 -3.52 13.82 -6.29
CA ASP A 113 -3.25 14.92 -5.36
C ASP A 113 -3.71 14.60 -3.93
N THR A 114 -4.86 13.92 -3.80
CA THR A 114 -5.37 13.50 -2.49
C THR A 114 -4.46 12.45 -1.85
N ILE A 115 -4.00 11.48 -2.64
CA ILE A 115 -3.09 10.42 -2.18
C ILE A 115 -1.73 11.01 -1.78
N ARG A 116 -1.18 11.91 -2.59
CA ARG A 116 0.07 12.63 -2.33
C ARG A 116 0.01 13.41 -1.02
N GLU A 117 -1.09 14.10 -0.76
CA GLU A 117 -1.30 14.82 0.50
C GLU A 117 -1.39 13.86 1.68
N ARG A 118 -2.15 12.77 1.55
CA ARG A 118 -2.32 11.75 2.58
C ARG A 118 -1.01 11.04 2.94
N ILE A 119 -0.18 10.73 1.94
CA ILE A 119 1.17 10.19 2.15
C ILE A 119 2.04 11.24 2.87
N SER A 120 1.97 12.51 2.46
CA SER A 120 2.74 13.57 3.12
C SER A 120 2.37 13.78 4.58
N ASP A 121 1.09 13.65 4.91
CA ASP A 121 0.59 13.69 6.28
C ASP A 121 1.04 12.47 7.09
N ALA A 122 0.98 11.27 6.51
CA ALA A 122 1.43 10.04 7.15
C ALA A 122 2.94 10.03 7.46
N LEU A 123 3.76 10.63 6.58
CA LEU A 123 5.20 10.77 6.76
C LEU A 123 5.59 11.95 7.67
N GLY A 124 4.65 12.84 7.97
CA GLY A 124 4.88 14.09 8.71
C GLY A 124 5.44 15.21 7.82
N ARG A 125 4.93 16.43 8.01
CA ARG A 125 5.24 17.63 7.20
C ARG A 125 6.61 18.28 7.48
N LYS A 126 7.56 17.59 8.14
CA LYS A 126 8.84 18.19 8.56
C LYS A 126 9.83 18.32 7.38
N LYS A 127 10.58 19.43 7.37
CA LYS A 127 11.58 19.80 6.34
C LYS A 127 12.72 18.79 6.13
N THR A 128 13.04 17.98 7.14
CA THR A 128 14.04 16.91 7.07
C THR A 128 13.32 15.58 7.30
N ARG A 129 12.82 14.96 6.22
CA ARG A 129 12.21 13.64 6.31
C ARG A 129 13.29 12.64 6.74
N GLY A 130 13.05 11.94 7.85
CA GLY A 130 13.85 10.78 8.24
C GLY A 130 13.60 9.60 7.27
N PRO A 131 14.25 8.45 7.50
CA PRO A 131 14.07 7.31 6.62
C PRO A 131 12.63 6.79 6.66
N TRP A 132 12.12 6.36 5.51
CA TRP A 132 10.79 5.76 5.36
C TRP A 132 10.76 4.76 4.20
N VAL A 133 9.80 3.84 4.24
CA VAL A 133 9.66 2.73 3.29
C VAL A 133 8.37 2.86 2.49
N LEU A 134 8.47 2.71 1.17
CA LEU A 134 7.31 2.49 0.30
C LEU A 134 7.18 1.00 0.01
N ILE A 135 5.99 0.44 0.12
CA ILE A 135 5.70 -0.94 -0.29
C ILE A 135 4.48 -0.95 -1.22
N GLY A 136 4.36 -1.98 -2.05
CA GLY A 136 3.14 -2.20 -2.81
C GLY A 136 3.26 -3.19 -3.96
N GLY A 137 2.12 -3.69 -4.42
CA GLY A 137 2.01 -4.61 -5.56
C GLY A 137 1.19 -4.01 -6.70
N PRO A 138 1.74 -3.07 -7.50
CA PRO A 138 1.01 -2.52 -8.63
C PRO A 138 0.60 -3.64 -9.61
N PRO A 139 -0.64 -3.64 -10.12
CA PRO A 139 -1.12 -4.76 -10.93
C PRO A 139 -0.35 -4.88 -12.24
N CYS A 140 0.35 -6.01 -12.39
CA CYS A 140 1.19 -6.31 -13.56
C CYS A 140 0.43 -6.76 -14.81
N GLN A 141 -0.90 -6.88 -14.74
CA GLN A 141 -1.68 -7.53 -15.79
C GLN A 141 -1.70 -6.77 -17.13
N ALA A 142 -1.38 -5.47 -17.15
CA ALA A 142 -1.17 -4.73 -18.39
C ALA A 142 -0.01 -5.29 -19.23
N TYR A 143 1.00 -5.84 -18.55
CA TYR A 143 2.26 -6.27 -19.16
C TYR A 143 2.38 -7.79 -19.34
N SER A 144 1.50 -8.61 -18.74
CA SER A 144 1.58 -10.08 -18.81
C SER A 144 0.82 -10.68 -20.02
N LEU A 145 1.40 -11.73 -20.64
CA LEU A 145 0.79 -12.50 -21.75
C LEU A 145 -0.53 -13.18 -21.34
N VAL A 146 -0.70 -13.51 -20.07
CA VAL A 146 -1.89 -14.21 -19.53
C VAL A 146 -3.12 -13.28 -19.50
N GLY A 147 -2.93 -11.98 -19.21
CA GLY A 147 -3.99 -10.97 -19.35
C GLY A 147 -4.46 -10.82 -20.80
N ARG A 148 -3.55 -10.92 -21.76
CA ARG A 148 -3.87 -10.89 -23.20
C ARG A 148 -4.65 -12.11 -23.69
N SER A 149 -4.43 -13.31 -23.13
CA SER A 149 -5.24 -14.47 -23.52
C SER A 149 -6.72 -14.32 -23.13
N ARG A 150 -7.02 -13.61 -22.04
CA ARG A 150 -8.39 -13.23 -21.65
C ARG A 150 -8.93 -12.03 -22.45
N ASN A 151 -8.06 -11.09 -22.81
CA ASN A 151 -8.44 -9.87 -23.56
C ASN A 151 -8.42 -10.06 -25.09
N LYS A 152 -8.06 -11.23 -25.61
CA LYS A 152 -8.05 -11.59 -27.06
C LYS A 152 -9.42 -11.44 -27.75
N GLY A 153 -10.50 -11.30 -27.00
CA GLY A 153 -11.84 -11.03 -27.52
C GLY A 153 -12.19 -9.55 -27.68
N ILE A 154 -11.33 -8.62 -27.23
CA ILE A 154 -11.57 -7.17 -27.30
C ILE A 154 -10.86 -6.64 -28.55
N LYS A 155 -11.63 -6.26 -29.56
CA LYS A 155 -11.09 -5.53 -30.74
C LYS A 155 -10.51 -4.19 -30.26
N ASP A 156 -9.33 -3.84 -30.79
CA ASP A 156 -8.63 -2.54 -30.58
C ASP A 156 -7.96 -2.29 -29.21
N TYR A 157 -7.60 -3.35 -28.46
CA TYR A 157 -6.82 -3.21 -27.21
C TYR A 157 -5.38 -2.72 -27.46
N THR A 158 -5.01 -1.56 -26.91
CA THR A 158 -3.63 -1.07 -26.82
C THR A 158 -3.16 -1.02 -25.37
N ILE A 159 -1.85 -1.03 -25.12
CA ILE A 159 -1.32 -0.96 -23.75
C ILE A 159 -1.49 0.45 -23.17
N GLU A 160 -1.49 1.49 -24.02
CA GLU A 160 -1.81 2.85 -23.59
C GLU A 160 -3.28 3.05 -23.21
N SER A 161 -4.18 2.19 -23.72
CA SER A 161 -5.60 2.22 -23.34
C SER A 161 -5.92 1.37 -22.10
N ASP A 162 -4.98 0.59 -21.59
CA ASP A 162 -5.20 -0.20 -20.38
C ASP A 162 -5.10 0.66 -19.10
N ALA A 163 -6.20 0.78 -18.37
CA ALA A 163 -6.22 1.48 -17.08
C ALA A 163 -5.18 0.96 -16.07
N ARG A 164 -4.70 -0.28 -16.23
CA ARG A 164 -3.71 -0.92 -15.35
C ARG A 164 -2.28 -0.45 -15.60
N SER A 165 -1.93 0.01 -16.82
CA SER A 165 -0.61 0.62 -17.07
C SER A 165 -0.46 1.94 -16.29
N LYS A 166 -1.56 2.70 -16.20
CA LYS A 166 -1.65 3.94 -15.40
C LYS A 166 -1.39 3.71 -13.91
N LEU A 167 -1.71 2.53 -13.37
CA LEU A 167 -1.46 2.20 -11.96
C LEU A 167 0.04 2.00 -11.68
N TYR A 168 0.77 1.43 -12.62
CA TYR A 168 2.23 1.31 -12.51
C TYR A 168 2.92 2.67 -12.67
N GLU A 169 2.49 3.49 -13.62
CA GLU A 169 2.97 4.87 -13.77
C GLU A 169 2.72 5.70 -12.50
N GLU A 170 1.56 5.54 -11.88
CA GLU A 170 1.23 6.18 -10.60
C GLU A 170 2.16 5.73 -9.47
N TYR A 171 2.54 4.46 -9.41
CA TYR A 171 3.53 3.95 -8.45
C TYR A 171 4.90 4.63 -8.66
N LEU A 172 5.38 4.73 -9.90
CA LEU A 172 6.62 5.44 -10.24
C LEU A 172 6.55 6.93 -9.87
N ARG A 173 5.40 7.57 -10.13
CA ARG A 173 5.16 8.98 -9.80
C ARG A 173 5.27 9.22 -8.30
N ILE A 174 4.67 8.36 -7.47
CA ILE A 174 4.82 8.43 -6.00
C ILE A 174 6.28 8.27 -5.58
N ILE A 175 7.04 7.34 -6.17
CA ILE A 175 8.48 7.19 -5.89
C ILE A 175 9.24 8.48 -6.25
N ALA A 176 8.96 9.05 -7.43
CA ALA A 176 9.63 10.24 -7.94
C ALA A 176 9.40 11.47 -7.05
N GLU A 177 8.15 11.66 -6.59
CA GLU A 177 7.74 12.81 -5.79
C GLU A 177 8.13 12.69 -4.32
N HIS A 178 7.92 11.52 -3.71
CA HIS A 178 8.11 11.35 -2.27
C HIS A 178 9.51 10.88 -1.89
N ARG A 179 10.25 10.28 -2.84
CA ARG A 179 11.63 9.80 -2.68
C ARG A 179 11.82 8.91 -1.45
N PRO A 180 11.19 7.71 -1.42
CA PRO A 180 11.40 6.75 -0.34
C PRO A 180 12.87 6.42 -0.12
N THR A 181 13.23 6.08 1.12
CA THR A 181 14.59 5.59 1.41
C THR A 181 14.78 4.21 0.79
N ILE A 182 13.75 3.37 0.89
CA ILE A 182 13.68 2.04 0.30
C ILE A 182 12.26 1.87 -0.24
N PHE A 183 12.13 1.20 -1.39
CA PHE A 183 10.84 0.68 -1.83
C PHE A 183 10.90 -0.83 -2.03
N VAL A 184 9.76 -1.51 -1.84
CA VAL A 184 9.57 -2.92 -2.14
C VAL A 184 8.36 -3.07 -3.06
N MET A 185 8.60 -3.54 -4.28
CA MET A 185 7.56 -3.83 -5.26
C MET A 185 7.32 -5.34 -5.34
N GLU A 186 6.14 -5.79 -4.96
CA GLU A 186 5.73 -7.20 -5.11
C GLU A 186 5.11 -7.44 -6.48
N ASN A 187 5.39 -8.61 -7.07
CA ASN A 187 4.80 -9.01 -8.34
C ASN A 187 4.93 -10.54 -8.58
N VAL A 188 4.20 -11.04 -9.58
CA VAL A 188 4.19 -12.46 -9.97
C VAL A 188 5.44 -12.89 -10.73
N THR A 189 5.87 -14.15 -10.54
CA THR A 189 7.05 -14.75 -11.21
C THR A 189 6.95 -14.74 -12.74
N GLY A 190 5.73 -14.81 -13.29
CA GLY A 190 5.48 -14.73 -14.73
C GLY A 190 5.93 -13.41 -15.38
N MET A 191 6.23 -12.37 -14.58
CA MET A 191 6.83 -11.12 -15.07
C MET A 191 8.22 -11.33 -15.68
N LEU A 192 8.99 -12.32 -15.22
CA LEU A 192 10.36 -12.58 -15.68
C LEU A 192 10.42 -13.03 -17.14
N SER A 193 9.38 -13.67 -17.65
CA SER A 193 9.28 -14.15 -19.04
C SER A 193 8.33 -13.31 -19.90
N ALA A 194 7.64 -12.33 -19.31
CA ALA A 194 6.69 -11.49 -20.03
C ALA A 194 7.39 -10.58 -21.05
N THR A 195 6.85 -10.54 -22.27
CA THR A 195 7.37 -9.71 -23.36
C THR A 195 6.24 -8.88 -23.98
N VAL A 196 6.49 -7.59 -24.18
CA VAL A 196 5.58 -6.66 -24.88
C VAL A 196 6.38 -6.03 -26.03
N GLU A 197 5.85 -6.06 -27.25
CA GLU A 197 6.51 -5.47 -28.43
C GLU A 197 7.98 -5.91 -28.59
N LYS A 198 8.25 -7.18 -28.32
CA LYS A 198 9.61 -7.79 -28.32
C LYS A 198 10.57 -7.26 -27.23
N LYS A 199 10.11 -6.42 -26.30
CA LYS A 199 10.85 -5.98 -25.12
C LYS A 199 10.48 -6.81 -23.89
N LYS A 200 11.48 -7.23 -23.12
CA LYS A 200 11.28 -7.94 -21.86
C LYS A 200 10.77 -6.98 -20.80
N ILE A 201 9.62 -7.31 -20.21
CA ILE A 201 8.94 -6.45 -19.24
C ILE A 201 9.76 -6.21 -17.98
N PHE A 202 10.40 -7.26 -17.48
CA PHE A 202 11.25 -7.16 -16.30
C PHE A 202 12.37 -6.12 -16.48
N GLU A 203 13.05 -6.12 -17.63
CA GLU A 203 14.14 -5.18 -17.93
C GLU A 203 13.62 -3.74 -18.03
N THR A 204 12.44 -3.54 -18.63
CA THR A 204 11.77 -2.22 -18.66
C THR A 204 11.44 -1.74 -17.25
N ILE A 205 10.75 -2.56 -16.45
CA ILE A 205 10.36 -2.20 -15.08
C ILE A 205 11.59 -1.90 -14.23
N LEU A 206 12.65 -2.70 -14.34
CA LEU A 206 13.89 -2.47 -13.60
C LEU A 206 14.54 -1.14 -14.00
N SER A 207 14.56 -0.80 -15.29
CA SER A 207 15.06 0.49 -15.79
C SER A 207 14.23 1.67 -15.27
N ASP A 208 12.91 1.54 -15.25
CA ASP A 208 12.01 2.58 -14.77
C ASP A 208 12.14 2.78 -13.26
N LEU A 209 12.22 1.70 -12.48
CA LEU A 209 12.47 1.77 -11.02
C LEU A 209 13.85 2.34 -10.70
N HIS A 210 14.85 2.12 -11.56
CA HIS A 210 16.16 2.78 -11.46
C HIS A 210 16.05 4.30 -11.72
N CYS A 211 15.17 4.73 -12.64
CA CYS A 211 14.96 6.12 -13.04
C CYS A 211 13.48 6.55 -12.95
N PRO A 212 12.86 6.60 -11.76
CA PRO A 212 11.40 6.72 -11.61
C PRO A 212 10.86 8.08 -12.05
N ALA A 213 11.72 9.10 -12.14
CA ALA A 213 11.40 10.43 -12.65
C ALA A 213 11.81 10.62 -14.12
N GLY A 214 12.12 9.54 -14.84
CA GLY A 214 12.61 9.57 -16.22
C GLY A 214 14.14 9.68 -16.34
N LYS A 215 14.64 9.44 -17.56
CA LYS A 215 16.08 9.33 -17.87
C LYS A 215 16.85 10.65 -17.69
N ASP A 216 16.18 11.79 -17.88
CA ASP A 216 16.81 13.11 -17.76
C ASP A 216 16.83 13.64 -16.32
N SER A 217 16.10 12.99 -15.40
CA SER A 217 16.13 13.35 -13.97
C SER A 217 17.45 12.91 -13.33
N ASN A 218 17.87 13.54 -12.23
CA ASN A 218 19.02 13.09 -11.42
C ASN A 218 18.64 12.05 -10.35
N LEU A 219 17.35 11.75 -10.17
CA LEU A 219 16.91 10.76 -9.18
C LEU A 219 17.23 9.33 -9.66
N ARG A 220 18.06 8.60 -8.91
CA ARG A 220 18.44 7.22 -9.20
C ARG A 220 18.34 6.34 -7.96
N TYR A 221 17.80 5.14 -8.13
CA TYR A 221 17.81 4.08 -7.11
C TYR A 221 18.77 2.98 -7.53
N ARG A 222 19.51 2.42 -6.58
CA ARG A 222 20.48 1.35 -6.84
C ARG A 222 19.89 -0.01 -6.53
#